data_AF-A0A8H4T9K0-F1
#
_entry.id   AF-A0A8H4T9K0-F1
#
_cell.length_a   1.000
_cell.length_b   1.000
_cell.length_c   1.000
_cell.angle_alpha   90.00
_cell.angle_beta   90.00
_cell.angle_gamma   90.00
#
_symmetry.space_group_name_H-M   'P 1'
#
loop_
_entity.id
_entity.type
_entity.pdbx_description
1 polymer ?
#
loop_
_entity_poly.entity_id
_entity_poly.type
_entity_poly.pdbx_seq_one_letter_code
_entity_poly.pdbx_strand_id
1 'polypeptide(L)'
;MATTAAFQDFIQRYSTVQAYESSREKLLQDLLLYCQAIEENLGKENLKLKQQLHEAELDLNAATQTRRELQTKLQDAESHIKWVVTENDELKFQDKFISQGLEGGKRAANALRAAVADLCNHERTGSLEIVCRVVANVAGLGKAMCRDGSIEDPSVAREFALGFTRAKASFDFIDVGYGKERADSKIRETTRWHLGNQNCKHVLLGIGHDSGYAPFLDEVLQDEVSKKCVSLIKGVPMTRELDSLDMNVIEFNDLFRTTKLVDKSPVEKLSANRTEPIRTQASPTVSLPTQAVLTPATSNASLSPPASSWAKVTKSASPPPQLT
;
A
#
# COMPACT_ATOMS: atom_id res chain seq x y z
N MET A 1 56.49 -81.26 67.97
CA MET A 1 56.48 -80.35 66.81
C MET A 1 55.26 -80.54 65.88
N ALA A 2 54.69 -81.74 65.73
CA ALA A 2 53.56 -81.98 64.81
C ALA A 2 52.21 -81.38 65.27
N THR A 3 51.95 -81.29 66.58
CA THR A 3 50.69 -80.74 67.15
C THR A 3 50.58 -79.21 67.03
N THR A 4 51.71 -78.50 67.10
CA THR A 4 51.76 -77.04 66.90
C THR A 4 51.48 -76.64 65.45
N ALA A 5 51.92 -77.43 64.47
CA ALA A 5 51.66 -77.17 63.05
C ALA A 5 50.17 -77.33 62.69
N ALA A 6 49.49 -78.35 63.23
CA ALA A 6 48.06 -78.56 63.01
C ALA A 6 47.19 -77.45 63.63
N PHE A 7 47.59 -76.91 64.79
CA PHE A 7 46.92 -75.76 65.41
C PHE A 7 47.13 -74.46 64.61
N GLN A 8 48.33 -74.25 64.08
CA GLN A 8 48.63 -73.11 63.20
C GLN A 8 47.80 -73.14 61.90
N ASP A 9 47.65 -74.31 61.29
CA ASP A 9 46.80 -74.51 60.11
C ASP A 9 45.32 -74.23 60.41
N PHE A 10 44.81 -74.64 61.58
CA PHE A 10 43.44 -74.31 62.01
C PHE A 10 43.24 -72.79 62.16
N ILE A 11 44.17 -72.08 62.82
CA ILE A 11 44.10 -70.61 62.97
C ILE A 11 44.13 -69.93 61.61
N GLN A 12 44.96 -70.40 60.67
CA GLN A 12 45.04 -69.84 59.32
C GLN A 12 43.77 -70.07 58.50
N ARG A 13 43.13 -71.25 58.62
CA ARG A 13 41.82 -71.51 57.99
C ARG A 13 40.73 -70.64 58.59
N TYR A 14 40.70 -70.51 59.92
CA TYR A 14 39.76 -69.63 60.62
C TYR A 14 39.91 -68.16 60.19
N SER A 15 41.16 -67.65 60.12
CA SER A 15 41.40 -66.27 59.68
C SER A 15 40.99 -66.04 58.22
N THR A 16 41.16 -67.04 57.35
CA THR A 16 40.74 -66.98 55.94
C THR A 16 39.22 -66.90 55.83
N VAL A 17 38.48 -67.71 56.58
CA VAL A 17 37.00 -67.67 56.63
C VAL A 17 36.53 -66.32 57.18
N GLN A 18 37.15 -65.82 58.24
CA GLN A 18 36.81 -64.53 58.83
C GLN A 18 37.05 -63.36 57.86
N ALA A 19 38.15 -63.41 57.08
CA ALA A 19 38.44 -62.42 56.04
C ALA A 19 37.40 -62.48 54.90
N TYR A 20 36.98 -63.67 54.50
CA TYR A 20 35.92 -63.85 53.50
C TYR A 20 34.58 -63.31 53.98
N GLU A 21 34.19 -63.60 55.23
CA GLU A 21 32.96 -63.07 55.82
C GLU A 21 32.97 -61.54 55.89
N SER A 22 34.10 -60.95 56.31
CA SER A 22 34.29 -59.50 56.35
C SER A 22 34.22 -58.87 54.96
N SER A 23 34.77 -59.53 53.94
CA SER A 23 34.70 -59.07 52.55
C SER A 23 33.28 -59.17 51.98
N ARG A 24 32.55 -60.24 52.33
CA ARG A 24 31.14 -60.42 51.94
C ARG A 24 30.26 -59.35 52.55
N GLU A 25 30.48 -59.02 53.82
CA GLU A 25 29.73 -57.97 54.53
C GLU A 25 29.97 -56.59 53.92
N LYS A 26 31.22 -56.25 53.59
CA LYS A 26 31.55 -55.02 52.86
C LYS A 26 30.85 -54.96 51.49
N LEU A 27 30.87 -56.06 50.73
CA LEU A 27 30.19 -56.10 49.43
C LEU A 27 28.68 -55.90 49.57
N LEU A 28 28.05 -56.49 50.58
CA LEU A 28 26.62 -56.27 50.87
C LEU A 28 26.33 -54.82 51.24
N GLN A 29 27.21 -54.19 52.03
CA GLN A 29 27.09 -52.78 52.38
C GLN A 29 27.24 -51.87 51.17
N ASP A 30 28.23 -52.13 50.30
CA ASP A 30 28.45 -51.38 49.06
C ASP A 30 27.25 -51.54 48.10
N LEU A 31 26.67 -52.74 48.02
CA LEU A 31 25.47 -53.00 47.21
C LEU A 31 24.27 -52.19 47.72
N LEU A 32 24.05 -52.15 49.04
CA LEU A 32 22.96 -51.37 49.64
C LEU A 32 23.14 -49.87 49.39
N LEU A 33 24.35 -49.35 49.55
CA LEU A 33 24.68 -47.95 49.25
C LEU A 33 24.47 -47.62 47.77
N TYR A 34 24.85 -48.54 46.87
CA TYR A 34 24.65 -48.38 45.44
C TYR A 34 23.16 -48.38 45.06
N CYS A 35 22.37 -49.30 45.63
CA CYS A 35 20.91 -49.32 45.44
C CYS A 35 20.27 -48.02 45.93
N GLN A 36 20.63 -47.54 47.13
CA GLN A 36 20.14 -46.27 47.65
C GLN A 36 20.50 -45.10 46.74
N ALA A 37 21.74 -45.03 46.25
CA ALA A 37 22.18 -43.97 45.35
C ALA A 37 21.41 -43.97 44.02
N ILE A 38 21.11 -45.16 43.48
CA ILE A 38 20.28 -45.29 42.27
C ILE A 38 18.85 -44.80 42.53
N GLU A 39 18.23 -45.22 43.63
CA GLU A 39 16.86 -44.81 43.98
C GLU A 39 16.77 -43.29 44.16
N GLU A 40 17.74 -42.69 44.83
CA GLU A 40 17.82 -41.24 44.98
C GLU A 40 18.01 -40.52 43.64
N ASN A 41 18.88 -41.04 42.76
CA ASN A 41 19.10 -40.44 41.44
C ASN A 41 17.85 -40.56 40.55
N LEU A 42 17.20 -41.72 40.53
CA LEU A 42 15.93 -41.94 39.84
C LEU A 42 14.83 -41.02 40.37
N GLY A 43 14.76 -40.80 41.69
CA GLY A 43 13.83 -39.86 42.31
C GLY A 43 14.07 -38.42 41.83
N LYS A 44 15.32 -37.98 41.81
CA LYS A 44 15.73 -36.64 41.32
C LYS A 44 15.42 -36.46 39.83
N GLU A 45 15.74 -37.45 39.00
CA GLU A 45 15.44 -37.41 37.57
C GLU A 45 13.94 -37.39 37.29
N ASN A 46 13.15 -38.22 37.99
CA ASN A 46 11.70 -38.19 37.87
C ASN A 46 11.10 -36.84 38.26
N LEU A 47 11.61 -36.21 39.33
CA LEU A 47 11.17 -34.88 39.73
C LEU A 47 11.51 -33.84 38.66
N LYS A 48 12.73 -33.88 38.11
CA LYS A 48 13.17 -33.00 37.03
C LYS A 48 12.32 -33.17 35.77
N LEU A 49 12.06 -34.41 35.36
CA LEU A 49 11.22 -34.72 34.20
C LEU A 49 9.77 -34.25 34.40
N LYS A 50 9.19 -34.44 35.59
CA LYS A 50 7.86 -33.92 35.92
C LYS A 50 7.80 -32.40 35.83
N GLN A 51 8.83 -31.71 36.31
CA GLN A 51 8.91 -30.25 36.22
C GLN A 51 9.03 -29.78 34.76
N GLN A 52 9.89 -30.43 33.96
CA GLN A 52 10.03 -30.13 32.54
C GLN A 52 8.74 -30.39 31.75
N LEU A 53 8.04 -31.48 32.06
CA LEU A 53 6.77 -31.81 31.45
C LEU A 53 5.72 -30.75 31.79
N HIS A 54 5.65 -30.33 33.06
CA HIS A 54 4.72 -29.28 33.48
C HIS A 54 5.01 -27.94 32.78
N GLU A 55 6.27 -27.54 32.68
CA GLU A 55 6.67 -26.32 31.96
C GLU A 55 6.28 -26.40 30.47
N ALA A 56 6.56 -27.53 29.82
CA ALA A 56 6.21 -27.75 28.41
C ALA A 56 4.68 -27.73 28.18
N GLU A 57 3.89 -28.24 29.14
CA GLU A 57 2.43 -28.15 29.08
C GLU A 57 1.93 -26.71 29.18
N LEU A 58 2.53 -25.89 30.05
CA LEU A 58 2.20 -24.47 30.17
C LEU A 58 2.55 -23.72 28.88
N ASP A 59 3.74 -23.94 28.32
CA ASP A 59 4.18 -23.34 27.06
C ASP A 59 3.27 -23.75 25.90
N LEU A 60 2.90 -25.03 25.81
CA LEU A 60 2.00 -25.54 24.78
C LEU A 60 0.63 -24.89 24.87
N ASN A 61 0.10 -24.70 26.08
CA ASN A 61 -1.18 -24.05 26.29
C ASN A 61 -1.12 -22.56 25.89
N ALA A 62 -0.08 -21.85 26.31
CA ALA A 62 0.15 -20.46 25.94
C ALA A 62 0.29 -20.26 24.43
N ALA A 63 1.06 -21.13 23.76
CA ALA A 63 1.24 -21.12 22.31
C ALA A 63 -0.09 -21.44 21.58
N THR A 64 -0.86 -22.40 22.09
CA THR A 64 -2.17 -22.77 21.52
C THR A 64 -3.18 -21.62 21.64
N GLN A 65 -3.22 -20.95 22.79
CA GLN A 65 -4.08 -19.81 23.03
C GLN A 65 -3.71 -18.64 22.11
N THR A 66 -2.41 -18.31 22.04
CA THR A 66 -1.91 -17.25 21.16
C THR A 66 -2.24 -17.54 19.69
N ARG A 67 -2.05 -18.79 19.24
CA ARG A 67 -2.38 -19.21 17.88
C ARG A 67 -3.88 -19.02 17.59
N ARG A 68 -4.77 -19.39 18.52
CA ARG A 68 -6.22 -19.19 18.36
C ARG A 68 -6.58 -17.72 18.28
N GLU A 69 -6.04 -16.89 19.17
CA GLU A 69 -6.27 -15.44 19.15
C GLU A 69 -5.79 -14.80 17.85
N LEU A 70 -4.62 -15.21 17.34
CA LEU A 70 -4.12 -14.75 16.05
C LEU A 70 -5.01 -15.22 14.89
N GLN A 71 -5.53 -16.45 14.93
CA GLN A 71 -6.48 -16.94 13.95
C GLN A 71 -7.78 -16.13 13.94
N THR A 72 -8.34 -15.82 15.11
CA THR A 72 -9.52 -14.96 15.22
C THR A 72 -9.23 -13.56 14.68
N LYS A 73 -8.10 -12.95 15.06
CA LYS A 73 -7.70 -11.62 14.55
C LYS A 73 -7.50 -11.62 13.04
N LEU A 74 -6.94 -12.68 12.49
CA LEU A 74 -6.74 -12.84 11.06
C LEU A 74 -8.09 -12.98 10.35
N GLN A 75 -9.02 -13.78 10.90
CA GLN A 75 -10.37 -13.90 10.39
C GLN A 75 -11.15 -12.57 10.46
N ASP A 76 -11.00 -11.80 11.54
CA ASP A 76 -11.62 -10.48 11.70
C ASP A 76 -10.98 -9.45 10.74
N ALA A 77 -9.67 -9.51 10.51
CA ALA A 77 -9.00 -8.68 9.51
C ALA A 77 -9.45 -9.05 8.08
N GLU A 78 -9.58 -10.35 7.80
CA GLU A 78 -10.15 -10.86 6.56
C GLU A 78 -11.63 -10.51 6.38
N SER A 79 -12.36 -10.19 7.46
CA SER A 79 -13.75 -9.70 7.37
C SER A 79 -13.83 -8.22 6.99
N HIS A 80 -12.77 -7.43 7.23
CA HIS A 80 -12.67 -6.03 6.83
C HIS A 80 -11.96 -5.92 5.48
N ILE A 81 -12.67 -6.30 4.42
CA ILE A 81 -12.14 -6.28 3.05
C ILE A 81 -12.39 -4.93 2.41
N LYS A 82 -11.31 -4.35 1.86
CA LYS A 82 -11.33 -3.05 1.20
C LYS A 82 -11.21 -3.17 -0.32
N TRP A 83 -12.15 -2.57 -1.03
CA TRP A 83 -12.10 -2.38 -2.48
C TRP A 83 -11.83 -0.93 -2.79
N VAL A 84 -10.88 -0.66 -3.69
CA VAL A 84 -10.43 0.70 -3.98
C VAL A 84 -10.77 1.06 -5.40
N VAL A 85 -11.59 2.09 -5.57
CA VAL A 85 -11.90 2.67 -6.87
C VAL A 85 -11.07 3.94 -7.01
N THR A 86 -10.11 3.96 -7.93
CA THR A 86 -9.36 5.18 -8.25
C THR A 86 -9.76 5.66 -9.63
N GLU A 87 -10.39 6.83 -9.71
CA GLU A 87 -10.82 7.43 -10.97
C GLU A 87 -9.91 8.59 -11.35
N ASN A 88 -9.68 8.74 -12.66
CA ASN A 88 -8.97 9.86 -13.26
C ASN A 88 -9.97 10.86 -13.90
N ASP A 89 -9.53 12.09 -14.10
CA ASP A 89 -10.20 13.20 -14.82
C ASP A 89 -10.89 12.79 -16.15
N GLU A 90 -10.39 11.75 -16.80
CA GLU A 90 -10.91 11.30 -18.09
C GLU A 90 -12.17 10.42 -18.01
N LEU A 91 -12.42 9.76 -16.87
CA LEU A 91 -13.64 9.01 -16.63
C LEU A 91 -14.71 9.93 -16.05
N LYS A 92 -15.65 10.35 -16.91
CA LYS A 92 -16.63 11.39 -16.56
C LYS A 92 -17.97 10.78 -16.18
N PHE A 93 -18.55 11.22 -15.05
CA PHE A 93 -19.92 10.89 -14.69
C PHE A 93 -20.90 11.41 -15.74
N GLN A 94 -22.04 10.73 -15.89
CA GLN A 94 -23.10 11.19 -16.79
C GLN A 94 -23.60 12.59 -16.43
N ASP A 95 -23.95 13.37 -17.46
CA ASP A 95 -24.42 14.75 -17.34
C ASP A 95 -25.63 14.87 -16.39
N LYS A 96 -26.46 13.82 -16.32
CA LYS A 96 -27.60 13.73 -15.40
C LYS A 96 -27.21 13.85 -13.93
N PHE A 97 -25.99 13.47 -13.56
CA PHE A 97 -25.47 13.65 -12.21
C PHE A 97 -24.77 14.99 -12.08
N ILE A 98 -23.89 15.35 -13.02
CA ILE A 98 -23.05 16.54 -12.86
C ILE A 98 -23.87 17.82 -12.89
N SER A 99 -24.89 17.92 -13.76
CA SER A 99 -25.79 19.09 -13.86
C SER A 99 -26.56 19.43 -12.58
N GLN A 100 -26.63 18.49 -11.62
CA GLN A 100 -27.34 18.68 -10.35
C GLN A 100 -26.42 19.16 -9.22
N GLY A 101 -25.17 19.51 -9.52
CA GLY A 101 -24.20 20.03 -8.56
C GLY A 101 -24.06 19.11 -7.34
N LEU A 102 -24.21 19.69 -6.14
CA LEU A 102 -24.01 19.01 -4.86
C LEU A 102 -24.83 17.71 -4.72
N GLU A 103 -26.11 17.74 -5.08
CA GLU A 103 -27.01 16.59 -4.89
C GLU A 103 -26.76 15.50 -5.95
N GLY A 104 -26.29 15.91 -7.12
CA GLY A 104 -25.77 15.04 -8.15
C GLY A 104 -24.54 14.26 -7.69
N GLY A 105 -23.58 14.94 -7.06
CA GLY A 105 -22.37 14.33 -6.49
C GLY A 105 -22.71 13.26 -5.44
N LYS A 106 -23.64 13.55 -4.53
CA LYS A 106 -24.11 12.57 -3.53
C LYS A 106 -24.76 11.36 -4.17
N ARG A 107 -25.59 11.56 -5.20
CA ARG A 107 -26.24 10.46 -5.92
C ARG A 107 -25.24 9.61 -6.69
N ALA A 108 -24.28 10.23 -7.37
CA ALA A 108 -23.23 9.53 -8.10
C ALA A 108 -22.38 8.65 -7.17
N ALA A 109 -21.95 9.16 -6.02
CA ALA A 109 -21.20 8.39 -5.02
C ALA A 109 -21.97 7.16 -4.51
N ASN A 110 -23.27 7.34 -4.19
CA ASN A 110 -24.10 6.23 -3.72
C ASN A 110 -24.36 5.20 -4.83
N ALA A 111 -24.59 5.65 -6.07
CA ALA A 111 -24.78 4.78 -7.23
C ALA A 111 -23.51 3.98 -7.54
N LEU A 112 -22.33 4.62 -7.50
CA LEU A 112 -21.04 3.94 -7.67
C LEU A 112 -20.83 2.86 -6.62
N ARG A 113 -21.06 3.19 -5.34
CA ARG A 113 -20.96 2.22 -4.25
C ARG A 113 -21.89 1.03 -4.47
N ALA A 114 -23.15 1.27 -4.85
CA ALA A 114 -24.11 0.20 -5.10
C ALA A 114 -23.65 -0.69 -6.26
N ALA A 115 -23.25 -0.09 -7.38
CA ALA A 115 -22.80 -0.84 -8.55
C ALA A 115 -21.54 -1.68 -8.28
N VAL A 116 -20.59 -1.14 -7.49
CA VAL A 116 -19.40 -1.89 -7.07
C VAL A 116 -19.76 -3.00 -6.08
N ALA A 117 -20.65 -2.73 -5.12
CA ALA A 117 -21.11 -3.75 -4.18
C ALA A 117 -21.84 -4.91 -4.89
N ASP A 118 -22.63 -4.62 -5.92
CA ASP A 118 -23.32 -5.64 -6.72
C ASP A 118 -22.34 -6.53 -7.50
N LEU A 119 -21.24 -5.95 -8.00
CA LEU A 119 -20.15 -6.71 -8.60
C LEU A 119 -19.47 -7.64 -7.58
N CYS A 120 -19.27 -7.15 -6.35
CA CYS A 120 -18.63 -7.91 -5.28
C CYS A 120 -19.54 -8.96 -4.62
N ASN A 121 -20.87 -8.83 -4.70
CA ASN A 121 -21.83 -9.75 -4.07
C ASN A 121 -21.73 -11.20 -4.57
N HIS A 122 -21.06 -11.46 -5.70
CA HIS A 122 -20.78 -12.81 -6.18
C HIS A 122 -19.72 -13.54 -5.34
N GLU A 123 -18.85 -12.80 -4.64
CA GLU A 123 -17.74 -13.33 -3.85
C GLU A 123 -18.00 -13.08 -2.36
N ARG A 124 -18.78 -13.99 -1.76
CA ARG A 124 -19.05 -14.15 -0.30
C ARG A 124 -18.09 -13.40 0.61
N THR A 125 -18.38 -12.15 0.97
CA THR A 125 -17.58 -11.43 1.98
C THR A 125 -18.48 -10.51 2.80
N GLY A 126 -18.43 -10.69 4.13
CA GLY A 126 -19.02 -9.76 5.08
C GLY A 126 -18.37 -8.38 5.01
N SER A 127 -19.00 -7.38 5.66
CA SER A 127 -18.52 -5.99 5.83
C SER A 127 -17.55 -5.47 4.76
N LEU A 128 -18.02 -5.39 3.51
CA LEU A 128 -17.29 -4.77 2.41
C LEU A 128 -17.12 -3.26 2.62
N GLU A 129 -15.89 -2.78 2.73
CA GLU A 129 -15.56 -1.36 2.72
C GLU A 129 -15.13 -0.93 1.31
N ILE A 130 -15.93 -0.10 0.65
CA ILE A 130 -15.57 0.49 -0.65
C ILE A 130 -15.00 1.88 -0.40
N VAL A 131 -13.80 2.10 -0.90
CA VAL A 131 -13.10 3.38 -0.85
C VAL A 131 -12.92 3.90 -2.26
N CYS A 132 -13.41 5.10 -2.52
CA CYS A 132 -13.35 5.71 -3.84
C CYS A 132 -12.55 7.01 -3.79
N ARG A 133 -11.69 7.20 -4.77
CA ARG A 133 -10.88 8.40 -4.92
C ARG A 133 -10.91 8.84 -6.37
N VAL A 134 -11.56 9.96 -6.61
CA VAL A 134 -11.54 10.63 -7.91
C VAL A 134 -10.45 11.69 -7.88
N VAL A 135 -9.48 11.60 -8.79
CA VAL A 135 -8.36 12.55 -8.89
C VAL A 135 -8.49 13.30 -10.19
N ALA A 136 -8.77 14.60 -10.10
CA ALA A 136 -8.99 15.42 -11.29
C ALA A 136 -8.57 16.88 -11.06
N ASN A 137 -8.38 17.62 -12.15
CA ASN A 137 -8.29 19.08 -12.09
C ASN A 137 -9.70 19.65 -12.18
N VAL A 138 -10.34 19.90 -11.04
CA VAL A 138 -11.77 20.28 -10.99
C VAL A 138 -12.03 21.56 -11.80
N ALA A 139 -11.12 22.52 -11.76
CA ALA A 139 -11.24 23.76 -12.51
C ALA A 139 -11.10 23.54 -14.02
N GLY A 140 -10.22 22.65 -14.44
CA GLY A 140 -10.06 22.25 -15.85
C GLY A 140 -11.28 21.49 -16.37
N LEU A 141 -11.73 20.51 -15.59
CA LEU A 141 -12.91 19.70 -15.88
C LEU A 141 -14.16 20.57 -16.04
N GLY A 142 -14.43 21.47 -15.09
CA GLY A 142 -15.59 22.38 -15.16
C GLY A 142 -15.57 23.23 -16.43
N LYS A 143 -14.41 23.80 -16.81
CA LYS A 143 -14.28 24.57 -18.06
C LYS A 143 -14.52 23.71 -19.30
N ALA A 144 -14.01 22.48 -19.33
CA ALA A 144 -14.22 21.56 -20.44
C ALA A 144 -15.69 21.16 -20.58
N MET A 145 -16.38 20.93 -19.46
CA MET A 145 -17.81 20.61 -19.45
C MET A 145 -18.71 21.76 -19.88
N CYS A 146 -18.33 23.02 -19.55
CA CYS A 146 -19.03 24.18 -20.09
C CYS A 146 -18.92 24.29 -21.61
N ARG A 147 -17.74 24.01 -22.17
CA ARG A 147 -17.53 24.05 -23.63
C ARG A 147 -18.31 22.95 -24.37
N ASP A 148 -18.52 21.80 -23.75
CA ASP A 148 -19.36 20.71 -24.29
C ASP A 148 -20.87 20.97 -24.13
N GLY A 149 -21.24 21.99 -23.36
CA GLY A 149 -22.63 22.33 -23.04
C GLY A 149 -23.27 21.39 -22.02
N SER A 150 -22.49 20.62 -21.27
CA SER A 150 -23.00 19.72 -20.23
C SER A 150 -23.39 20.44 -18.94
N ILE A 151 -22.75 21.59 -18.67
CA ILE A 151 -23.06 22.47 -17.54
C ILE A 151 -22.96 23.93 -18.00
N GLU A 152 -23.76 24.81 -17.40
CA GLU A 152 -23.77 26.24 -17.74
C GLU A 152 -22.65 27.01 -17.03
N ASP A 153 -22.37 26.66 -15.76
CA ASP A 153 -21.38 27.32 -14.91
C ASP A 153 -20.32 26.32 -14.41
N PRO A 154 -19.01 26.61 -14.54
CA PRO A 154 -17.95 25.78 -13.97
C PRO A 154 -18.08 25.56 -12.45
N SER A 155 -18.82 26.41 -11.72
CA SER A 155 -19.08 26.22 -10.30
C SER A 155 -19.81 24.91 -9.98
N VAL A 156 -20.68 24.45 -10.89
CA VAL A 156 -21.48 23.22 -10.74
C VAL A 156 -20.58 21.99 -10.61
N ALA A 157 -19.46 21.93 -11.35
CA ALA A 157 -18.49 20.84 -11.22
C ALA A 157 -17.83 20.81 -9.83
N ARG A 158 -17.61 21.98 -9.22
CA ARG A 158 -17.06 22.08 -7.86
C ARG A 158 -18.08 21.66 -6.82
N GLU A 159 -19.34 22.04 -6.99
CA GLU A 159 -20.43 21.58 -6.13
C GLU A 159 -20.60 20.07 -6.21
N PHE A 160 -20.53 19.51 -7.42
CA PHE A 160 -20.54 18.07 -7.64
C PHE A 160 -19.41 17.37 -6.89
N ALA A 161 -18.16 17.85 -7.02
CA ALA A 161 -17.01 17.31 -6.29
C ALA A 161 -17.22 17.35 -4.76
N LEU A 162 -17.75 18.45 -4.24
CA LEU A 162 -18.09 18.58 -2.81
C LEU A 162 -19.19 17.59 -2.40
N GLY A 163 -20.21 17.43 -3.23
CA GLY A 163 -21.33 16.51 -3.00
C GLY A 163 -20.87 15.06 -2.95
N PHE A 164 -19.97 14.69 -3.86
CA PHE A 164 -19.35 13.37 -3.92
C PHE A 164 -18.55 13.06 -2.65
N THR A 165 -17.64 13.96 -2.25
CA THR A 165 -16.82 13.79 -1.03
C THR A 165 -17.68 13.75 0.24
N ARG A 166 -18.78 14.51 0.29
CA ARG A 166 -19.68 14.53 1.46
C ARG A 166 -20.60 13.33 1.56
N ALA A 167 -20.72 12.52 0.51
CA ALA A 167 -21.68 11.42 0.46
C ALA A 167 -21.32 10.29 1.43
N LYS A 168 -20.02 9.98 1.54
CA LYS A 168 -19.48 8.89 2.35
C LYS A 168 -18.09 9.26 2.84
N ALA A 169 -17.73 8.85 4.05
CA ALA A 169 -16.40 9.09 4.62
C ALA A 169 -15.26 8.41 3.83
N SER A 170 -15.57 7.36 3.06
CA SER A 170 -14.61 6.63 2.24
C SER A 170 -14.53 7.12 0.79
N PHE A 171 -15.25 8.20 0.44
CA PHE A 171 -15.30 8.73 -0.92
C PHE A 171 -14.65 10.12 -0.94
N ASP A 172 -13.62 10.28 -1.75
CA ASP A 172 -12.88 11.52 -1.88
C ASP A 172 -12.87 11.99 -3.33
N PHE A 173 -13.21 13.26 -3.55
CA PHE A 173 -12.92 13.98 -4.79
C PHE A 173 -11.73 14.92 -4.55
N ILE A 174 -10.61 14.62 -5.18
CA ILE A 174 -9.33 15.29 -4.98
C ILE A 174 -9.04 16.22 -6.14
N ASP A 175 -9.05 17.52 -5.86
CA ASP A 175 -8.56 18.54 -6.78
C ASP A 175 -7.03 18.63 -6.72
N VAL A 176 -6.35 18.31 -7.82
CA VAL A 176 -4.89 18.44 -7.94
C VAL A 176 -4.46 19.77 -8.57
N GLY A 177 -5.42 20.60 -8.97
CA GLY A 177 -5.19 21.89 -9.61
C GLY A 177 -4.53 21.77 -10.99
N TYR A 178 -3.91 22.87 -11.42
CA TYR A 178 -3.30 22.97 -12.75
C TYR A 178 -1.91 22.31 -12.80
N GLY A 179 -1.70 21.43 -13.78
CA GLY A 179 -0.41 20.85 -14.10
C GLY A 179 -0.56 19.53 -14.86
N LYS A 180 0.26 19.34 -15.90
CA LYS A 180 0.37 18.06 -16.60
C LYS A 180 0.91 17.02 -15.61
N GLU A 181 0.41 15.79 -15.66
CA GLU A 181 0.90 14.63 -14.89
C GLU A 181 0.71 14.64 -13.36
N ARG A 182 0.09 15.69 -12.78
CA ARG A 182 -0.17 15.74 -11.33
C ARG A 182 -1.20 14.70 -10.87
N ALA A 183 -2.27 14.52 -11.64
CA ALA A 183 -3.25 13.47 -11.39
C ALA A 183 -2.60 12.09 -11.57
N ASP A 184 -1.82 11.93 -12.64
CA ASP A 184 -1.28 10.63 -13.04
C ASP A 184 -0.25 10.09 -12.06
N SER A 185 0.67 10.93 -11.60
CA SER A 185 1.60 10.56 -10.53
C SER A 185 0.86 10.11 -9.27
N LYS A 186 -0.19 10.84 -8.87
CA LYS A 186 -0.98 10.49 -7.68
C LYS A 186 -1.73 9.17 -7.83
N ILE A 187 -2.31 8.91 -9.00
CA ILE A 187 -3.04 7.66 -9.26
C ILE A 187 -2.10 6.47 -9.29
N ARG A 188 -0.94 6.58 -9.95
CA ARG A 188 0.07 5.51 -10.00
C ARG A 188 0.56 5.14 -8.61
N GLU A 189 0.99 6.12 -7.81
CA GLU A 189 1.47 5.87 -6.45
C GLU A 189 0.37 5.36 -5.50
N THR A 190 -0.85 5.90 -5.62
CA THR A 190 -1.99 5.41 -4.83
C THR A 190 -2.32 3.96 -5.18
N THR A 191 -2.25 3.60 -6.46
CA THR A 191 -2.49 2.23 -6.92
C THR A 191 -1.43 1.27 -6.38
N ARG A 192 -0.13 1.61 -6.50
CA ARG A 192 0.97 0.82 -5.93
C ARG A 192 0.80 0.58 -4.43
N TRP A 193 0.43 1.63 -3.69
CA TRP A 193 0.21 1.52 -2.25
C TRP A 193 -0.92 0.54 -1.91
N HIS A 194 -2.02 0.56 -2.65
CA HIS A 194 -3.15 -0.35 -2.41
C HIS A 194 -2.82 -1.78 -2.83
N LEU A 195 -2.07 -2.00 -3.91
CA LEU A 195 -1.62 -3.33 -4.31
C LEU A 195 -0.65 -3.96 -3.30
N GLY A 196 0.14 -3.14 -2.59
CA GLY A 196 0.98 -3.60 -1.48
C GLY A 196 0.23 -3.87 -0.17
N ASN A 197 -1.07 -3.56 -0.10
CA ASN A 197 -1.86 -3.69 1.12
C ASN A 197 -2.66 -5.00 1.15
N GLN A 198 -2.37 -5.89 2.10
CA GLN A 198 -3.04 -7.20 2.22
C GLN A 198 -4.55 -7.12 2.49
N ASN A 199 -5.03 -5.98 3.01
CA ASN A 199 -6.46 -5.75 3.25
C ASN A 199 -7.19 -5.27 1.98
N CYS A 200 -6.45 -4.89 0.93
CA CYS A 200 -7.03 -4.54 -0.36
C CYS A 200 -7.17 -5.80 -1.21
N LYS A 201 -8.40 -6.18 -1.53
CA LYS A 201 -8.65 -7.36 -2.37
C LYS A 201 -8.61 -7.03 -3.85
N HIS A 202 -9.00 -5.81 -4.20
CA HIS A 202 -9.11 -5.42 -5.60
C HIS A 202 -9.08 -3.90 -5.80
N VAL A 203 -8.52 -3.50 -6.94
CA VAL A 203 -8.41 -2.11 -7.36
C VAL A 203 -9.10 -1.92 -8.71
N LEU A 204 -10.08 -1.01 -8.75
CA LEU A 204 -10.75 -0.58 -9.96
C LEU A 204 -10.17 0.75 -10.43
N LEU A 205 -9.67 0.81 -11.67
CA LEU A 205 -8.98 1.97 -12.21
C LEU A 205 -9.75 2.61 -13.36
N GLY A 206 -10.13 3.86 -13.20
CA GLY A 206 -10.76 4.69 -14.25
C GLY A 206 -9.75 5.40 -15.15
N ILE A 207 -8.75 4.68 -15.70
CA ILE A 207 -7.63 5.24 -16.48
C ILE A 207 -7.60 4.78 -17.95
N GLY A 208 -8.61 4.04 -18.41
CA GLY A 208 -8.62 3.35 -19.70
C GLY A 208 -8.44 4.22 -20.96
N HIS A 209 -8.48 5.55 -20.83
CA HIS A 209 -8.43 6.49 -21.95
C HIS A 209 -7.05 7.14 -22.17
N ASP A 210 -6.16 7.13 -21.17
CA ASP A 210 -4.83 7.73 -21.29
C ASP A 210 -3.78 6.63 -21.51
N SER A 211 -3.15 6.65 -22.69
CA SER A 211 -2.08 5.70 -23.05
C SER A 211 -0.81 5.88 -22.21
N GLY A 212 -0.65 7.03 -21.53
CA GLY A 212 0.43 7.28 -20.58
C GLY A 212 0.47 6.31 -19.39
N TYR A 213 -0.60 5.56 -19.14
CA TYR A 213 -0.65 4.52 -18.11
C TYR A 213 -0.22 3.14 -18.60
N ALA A 214 -0.07 2.90 -19.91
CA ALA A 214 0.28 1.58 -20.44
C ALA A 214 1.59 1.02 -19.83
N PRO A 215 2.70 1.78 -19.71
CA PRO A 215 3.94 1.27 -19.11
C PRO A 215 3.79 0.93 -17.62
N PHE A 216 2.94 1.69 -16.91
CA PHE A 216 2.65 1.44 -15.50
C PHE A 216 1.82 0.16 -15.32
N LEU A 217 0.81 -0.02 -16.16
CA LEU A 217 0.00 -1.24 -16.14
C LEU A 217 0.84 -2.46 -16.52
N ASP A 218 1.72 -2.35 -17.51
CA ASP A 218 2.63 -3.45 -17.89
C ASP A 218 3.52 -3.88 -16.72
N GLU A 219 4.07 -2.92 -15.95
CA GLU A 219 4.81 -3.21 -14.70
C GLU A 219 3.95 -3.95 -13.67
N VAL A 220 2.71 -3.48 -13.44
CA VAL A 220 1.78 -4.09 -12.47
C VAL A 220 1.34 -5.50 -12.89
N LEU A 221 1.22 -5.75 -14.20
CA LEU A 221 0.76 -7.03 -14.75
C LEU A 221 1.83 -8.12 -14.78
N GLN A 222 3.10 -7.78 -14.51
CA GLN A 222 4.17 -8.79 -14.36
C GLN A 222 3.94 -9.73 -13.19
N ASP A 223 3.22 -9.27 -12.17
CA ASP A 223 2.81 -10.10 -11.04
C ASP A 223 1.40 -10.67 -11.26
N GLU A 224 1.31 -12.00 -11.34
CA GLU A 224 0.06 -12.73 -11.57
C GLU A 224 -0.99 -12.52 -10.47
N VAL A 225 -0.55 -12.22 -9.24
CA VAL A 225 -1.48 -11.89 -8.13
C VAL A 225 -2.06 -10.50 -8.36
N SER A 226 -1.22 -9.49 -8.58
CA SER A 226 -1.64 -8.13 -8.89
C SER A 226 -2.53 -8.05 -10.13
N LYS A 227 -2.25 -8.84 -11.18
CA LYS A 227 -3.05 -8.92 -12.40
C LYS A 227 -4.51 -9.29 -12.15
N LYS A 228 -4.76 -10.23 -11.23
CA LYS A 228 -6.14 -10.65 -10.88
C LYS A 228 -6.86 -9.63 -9.99
N CYS A 229 -6.10 -8.88 -9.20
CA CYS A 229 -6.60 -7.89 -8.27
C CYS A 229 -6.80 -6.49 -8.89
N VAL A 230 -6.54 -6.30 -10.19
CA VAL A 230 -6.75 -5.02 -10.88
C VAL A 230 -7.75 -5.17 -12.00
N SER A 231 -8.66 -4.20 -12.13
CA SER A 231 -9.55 -4.12 -13.29
C SER A 231 -9.73 -2.68 -13.74
N LEU A 232 -9.93 -2.50 -15.05
CA LEU A 232 -10.16 -1.19 -15.65
C LEU A 232 -11.66 -0.89 -15.70
N ILE A 233 -12.02 0.34 -15.36
CA ILE A 233 -13.37 0.85 -15.55
C ILE A 233 -13.47 1.45 -16.95
N LYS A 234 -14.40 0.92 -17.74
CA LYS A 234 -14.71 1.41 -19.07
C LYS A 234 -15.81 2.46 -19.01
N GLY A 235 -15.50 3.65 -19.52
CA GLY A 235 -16.48 4.70 -19.85
C GLY A 235 -16.45 4.97 -21.35
N VAL A 236 -15.47 5.74 -21.79
CA VAL A 236 -15.17 5.99 -23.22
C VAL A 236 -14.37 4.81 -23.80
N PRO A 237 -14.46 4.51 -25.12
CA PRO A 237 -13.63 3.48 -25.75
C PRO A 237 -12.15 3.63 -25.40
N MET A 238 -11.52 2.52 -24.98
CA MET A 238 -10.14 2.49 -24.52
C MET A 238 -9.15 2.70 -25.66
N THR A 239 -7.93 3.12 -25.31
CA THR A 239 -6.84 3.22 -26.28
C THR A 239 -6.35 1.82 -26.65
N ARG A 240 -5.92 1.65 -27.91
CA ARG A 240 -5.46 0.36 -28.45
C ARG A 240 -4.32 -0.27 -27.65
N GLU A 241 -3.49 0.56 -27.02
CA GLU A 241 -2.38 0.11 -26.17
C GLU A 241 -2.90 -0.59 -24.91
N LEU A 242 -3.95 -0.06 -24.28
CA LEU A 242 -4.54 -0.67 -23.09
C LEU A 242 -5.41 -1.89 -23.42
N ASP A 243 -6.09 -1.89 -24.58
CA ASP A 243 -6.82 -3.08 -25.07
C ASP A 243 -5.89 -4.28 -25.29
N SER A 244 -4.60 -4.03 -25.58
CA SER A 244 -3.62 -5.09 -25.81
C SER A 244 -3.11 -5.78 -24.54
N LEU A 245 -3.38 -5.22 -23.35
CA LEU A 245 -2.88 -5.70 -22.06
C LEU A 245 -3.72 -6.85 -21.45
N ASP A 246 -4.79 -7.30 -22.12
CA ASP A 246 -5.68 -8.40 -21.72
C ASP A 246 -6.10 -8.34 -20.23
N MET A 247 -6.54 -7.16 -19.80
CA MET A 247 -7.02 -6.90 -18.44
C MET A 247 -8.52 -7.16 -18.31
N ASN A 248 -8.98 -7.40 -17.08
CA ASN A 248 -10.42 -7.43 -16.80
C ASN A 248 -11.00 -6.01 -16.90
N VAL A 249 -12.08 -5.87 -17.66
CA VAL A 249 -12.71 -4.59 -17.99
C VAL A 249 -14.15 -4.61 -17.50
N ILE A 250 -14.50 -3.65 -16.65
CA ILE A 250 -15.82 -3.52 -16.05
C ILE A 250 -16.51 -2.29 -16.63
N GLU A 251 -17.74 -2.45 -17.09
CA GLU A 251 -18.54 -1.38 -17.66
C GLU A 251 -19.73 -1.06 -16.75
N PHE A 252 -19.85 0.21 -16.36
CA PHE A 252 -20.98 0.70 -15.57
C PHE A 252 -21.91 1.53 -16.47
N ASN A 253 -22.86 0.84 -17.12
CA ASN A 253 -23.71 1.36 -18.19
C ASN A 253 -24.54 2.61 -17.86
N ASP A 254 -24.64 3.02 -16.59
CA ASP A 254 -25.48 4.14 -16.15
C ASP A 254 -24.77 5.22 -15.34
N LEU A 255 -23.47 5.08 -15.11
CA LEU A 255 -22.72 5.93 -14.19
C LEU A 255 -21.76 6.87 -14.92
N PHE A 256 -21.07 6.35 -15.93
CA PHE A 256 -20.07 7.09 -16.70
C PHE A 256 -20.57 7.42 -18.11
N ARG A 257 -19.99 8.45 -18.70
CA ARG A 257 -20.19 8.81 -20.10
C ARG A 257 -19.47 7.82 -20.99
N THR A 258 -20.15 7.41 -22.05
CA THR A 258 -19.58 6.61 -23.14
C THR A 258 -18.97 7.46 -24.26
N THR A 259 -19.14 8.79 -24.20
CA THR A 259 -18.71 9.75 -25.22
C THR A 259 -17.75 10.78 -24.64
N LYS A 260 -16.76 11.19 -25.46
CA LYS A 260 -15.83 12.28 -25.12
C LYS A 260 -16.57 13.62 -25.08
N LEU A 261 -16.05 14.56 -24.28
CA LEU A 261 -16.48 15.96 -24.34
C LEU A 261 -16.06 16.53 -25.71
N VAL A 262 -17.00 17.13 -26.43
CA VAL A 262 -16.74 17.78 -27.73
C VAL A 262 -16.89 19.28 -27.52
N ASP A 263 -15.92 20.07 -27.95
CA ASP A 263 -16.08 21.53 -27.89
C ASP A 263 -17.20 21.97 -28.85
N LYS A 264 -18.34 22.40 -28.30
CA LYS A 264 -19.50 22.89 -29.06
C LYS A 264 -19.52 24.41 -29.13
N SER A 265 -18.45 25.10 -28.71
CA SER A 265 -18.36 26.54 -28.89
C SER A 265 -18.53 26.87 -30.38
N PRO A 266 -19.40 27.84 -30.74
CA PRO A 266 -19.50 28.28 -32.11
C PRO A 266 -18.14 28.82 -32.54
N VAL A 267 -17.46 28.13 -33.46
CA VAL A 267 -16.37 28.72 -34.21
C VAL A 267 -17.01 29.79 -35.09
N GLU A 268 -17.11 31.02 -34.59
CA GLU A 268 -17.30 32.18 -35.44
C GLU A 268 -16.08 32.25 -36.37
N LYS A 269 -16.21 31.60 -37.53
CA LYS A 269 -15.33 31.86 -38.67
C LYS A 269 -15.62 33.29 -39.11
N LEU A 270 -14.87 34.25 -38.55
CA LEU A 270 -14.72 35.56 -39.15
C LEU A 270 -14.05 35.36 -40.52
N SER A 271 -14.87 35.11 -41.55
CA SER A 271 -14.44 35.23 -42.94
C SER A 271 -14.16 36.69 -43.20
N ALA A 272 -12.87 37.02 -43.28
CA ALA A 272 -12.40 38.29 -43.77
C ALA A 272 -12.72 38.43 -45.26
N ASN A 273 -13.92 38.90 -45.59
CA ASN A 273 -14.19 39.51 -46.89
C ASN A 273 -13.69 40.97 -46.83
N ARG A 274 -12.42 41.19 -47.20
CA ARG A 274 -11.96 42.51 -47.60
C ARG A 274 -11.46 42.44 -49.03
N THR A 275 -12.36 42.79 -49.94
CA THR A 275 -12.07 43.17 -51.32
C THR A 275 -11.29 44.48 -51.33
N GLU A 276 -10.23 44.56 -52.13
CA GLU A 276 -9.75 45.75 -52.88
C GLU A 276 -8.44 45.34 -53.65
N PRO A 277 -8.06 46.01 -54.74
CA PRO A 277 -7.56 45.39 -55.96
C PRO A 277 -6.05 45.55 -56.15
N ILE A 278 -5.55 44.79 -57.12
CA ILE A 278 -4.18 44.78 -57.63
C ILE A 278 -3.76 46.17 -58.16
N ARG A 279 -2.61 46.67 -57.70
CA ARG A 279 -1.77 47.60 -58.46
C ARG A 279 -0.29 47.29 -58.26
N THR A 280 0.32 46.82 -59.34
CA THR A 280 1.76 46.75 -59.59
C THR A 280 2.43 48.13 -59.48
N GLN A 281 3.62 48.22 -58.85
CA GLN A 281 4.81 48.88 -59.39
C GLN A 281 6.06 48.72 -58.50
N ALA A 282 7.21 48.92 -59.14
CA ALA A 282 8.56 48.45 -58.84
C ALA A 282 9.31 49.12 -57.66
N SER A 283 10.37 48.43 -57.19
CA SER A 283 11.47 48.97 -56.38
C SER A 283 12.25 50.07 -57.13
N PRO A 284 12.92 51.01 -56.44
CA PRO A 284 14.36 50.83 -56.17
C PRO A 284 14.92 51.43 -54.85
N THR A 285 15.92 50.73 -54.29
CA THR A 285 17.28 51.15 -53.88
C THR A 285 17.56 52.46 -53.06
N VAL A 286 18.16 52.25 -51.85
CA VAL A 286 19.21 53.04 -51.10
C VAL A 286 18.79 54.40 -50.48
N SER A 287 18.95 54.66 -49.17
CA SER A 287 20.18 55.20 -48.52
C SER A 287 20.05 55.28 -46.98
N LEU A 288 21.15 55.06 -46.24
CA LEU A 288 21.40 55.56 -44.86
C LEU A 288 21.97 56.99 -44.90
N PRO A 289 21.79 57.81 -43.84
CA PRO A 289 22.86 58.03 -42.83
C PRO A 289 22.30 58.17 -41.37
N THR A 290 22.91 57.56 -40.35
CA THR A 290 24.03 58.01 -39.48
C THR A 290 23.63 58.90 -38.28
N GLN A 291 23.72 58.28 -37.09
CA GLN A 291 24.09 58.77 -35.74
C GLN A 291 23.29 59.85 -34.99
N ALA A 292 22.89 59.49 -33.76
CA ALA A 292 23.40 60.14 -32.54
C ALA A 292 23.37 59.17 -31.35
N VAL A 293 24.52 59.05 -30.69
CA VAL A 293 24.82 58.27 -29.48
C VAL A 293 24.53 59.12 -28.26
N LEU A 294 23.86 58.58 -27.23
CA LEU A 294 24.13 58.88 -25.82
C LEU A 294 23.75 57.68 -24.93
N THR A 295 24.76 57.03 -24.37
CA THR A 295 24.77 56.28 -23.10
C THR A 295 25.66 57.06 -22.10
N PRO A 296 25.83 56.71 -20.81
CA PRO A 296 25.16 55.72 -19.95
C PRO A 296 24.73 56.28 -18.57
N ALA A 297 24.00 55.50 -17.77
CA ALA A 297 24.12 55.58 -16.31
C ALA A 297 23.79 54.23 -15.65
N THR A 298 24.85 53.63 -15.13
CA THR A 298 24.93 52.48 -14.23
C THR A 298 24.31 52.83 -12.87
N SER A 299 23.61 51.89 -12.24
CA SER A 299 23.61 51.73 -10.77
C SER A 299 23.18 50.31 -10.41
N ASN A 300 24.13 49.61 -9.79
CA ASN A 300 24.06 48.24 -9.33
C ASN A 300 23.40 48.15 -7.94
N ALA A 301 22.78 46.97 -7.72
CA ALA A 301 22.88 46.11 -6.56
C ALA A 301 22.02 46.32 -5.29
N SER A 302 21.52 45.13 -4.88
CA SER A 302 21.47 44.60 -3.51
C SER A 302 20.25 44.93 -2.66
N LEU A 303 19.44 43.91 -2.39
CA LEU A 303 19.23 43.35 -1.04
C LEU A 303 18.52 41.98 -1.14
N SER A 304 19.20 40.94 -0.65
CA SER A 304 18.78 39.54 -0.60
C SER A 304 17.75 39.27 0.50
N PRO A 305 16.87 38.26 0.38
CA PRO A 305 16.18 37.65 1.52
C PRO A 305 16.87 36.34 1.99
N PRO A 306 16.83 36.02 3.30
CA PRO A 306 17.60 34.92 3.87
C PRO A 306 16.93 33.55 3.66
N ALA A 307 17.74 32.56 3.31
CA ALA A 307 17.39 31.14 3.31
C ALA A 307 17.73 30.53 4.68
N SER A 308 16.72 30.06 5.42
CA SER A 308 16.88 29.22 6.61
C SER A 308 17.00 27.76 6.19
N SER A 309 18.24 27.27 6.15
CA SER A 309 18.58 25.86 5.93
C SER A 309 18.78 25.13 7.26
N TRP A 310 18.09 24.02 7.46
CA TRP A 310 18.00 23.21 8.69
C TRP A 310 19.24 22.31 8.95
N ALA A 311 20.37 22.55 8.30
CA ALA A 311 21.55 21.70 8.42
C ALA A 311 22.63 22.31 9.31
N LYS A 312 22.41 22.34 10.64
CA LYS A 312 23.46 22.59 11.65
C LYS A 312 23.04 22.21 13.08
N VAL A 313 22.70 20.95 13.31
CA VAL A 313 22.63 20.37 14.67
C VAL A 313 23.23 18.96 14.66
N THR A 314 24.56 18.85 14.55
CA THR A 314 25.29 17.63 14.92
C THR A 314 26.78 17.93 15.18
N LYS A 315 27.12 18.75 16.19
CA LYS A 315 28.48 18.75 16.79
C LYS A 315 28.42 19.24 18.23
N SER A 316 28.06 18.35 19.15
CA SER A 316 28.42 18.38 20.59
C SER A 316 27.82 17.13 21.25
N ALA A 317 28.51 16.00 21.16
CA ALA A 317 28.25 14.83 22.00
C ALA A 317 29.59 14.26 22.47
N SER A 318 29.83 14.35 23.77
CA SER A 318 30.98 13.79 24.47
C SER A 318 30.93 12.25 24.46
N PRO A 319 32.08 11.55 24.46
CA PRO A 319 32.11 10.08 24.45
C PRO A 319 31.69 9.48 25.81
N PRO A 320 31.13 8.25 25.83
CA PRO A 320 30.70 7.58 27.05
C PRO A 320 31.89 7.04 27.88
N PRO A 321 31.73 6.88 29.21
CA PRO A 321 32.80 6.41 30.08
C PRO A 321 33.11 4.92 29.86
N GLN A 322 34.39 4.58 29.90
CA GLN A 322 34.85 3.19 29.95
C GLN A 322 34.75 2.67 31.39
N LEU A 323 34.12 1.51 31.55
CA LEU A 323 34.14 0.72 32.78
C LEU A 323 35.49 0.00 32.90
N THR A 324 36.21 0.29 33.97
CA THR A 324 37.25 -0.57 34.56
C THR A 324 36.72 -1.22 35.81
#